data_AF-A0A9E3U7Q3-F1
#
_entry.id   AF-A0A9E3U7Q3-F1
#
_cell.length_a   1.000
_cell.length_b   1.000
_cell.length_c   1.000
_cell.angle_alpha   90.00
_cell.angle_beta   90.00
_cell.angle_gamma   90.00
#
_symmetry.space_group_name_H-M   'P 1'
#
loop_
_entity.id
_entity.type
_entity.pdbx_description
1 polymer ?
#
loop_
_entity_poly.entity_id
_entity_poly.type
_entity_poly.pdbx_seq_one_letter_code
_entity_poly.pdbx_strand_id
1 'polypeptide(L)' 'MNRDVDEWIEPTACFDCGAELWPDIDRAFASGPDVVLCFACAERRGGVYDADEDRWLVAPDMSGIADERRPHP' A
#
# COMPACT_ATOMS: atom_id res chain seq x y z
N MET A 1 16.76 -4.57 32.91
CA MET A 1 15.94 -5.14 31.84
C MET A 1 14.75 -4.23 31.66
N ASN A 2 14.75 -3.36 30.64
CA ASN A 2 13.53 -2.80 30.07
C ASN A 2 13.83 -2.72 28.56
N ARG A 3 13.18 -3.60 27.80
CA ARG A 3 13.26 -3.66 26.33
C ARG A 3 12.32 -2.57 25.85
N ASP A 4 12.86 -1.39 25.58
CA ASP A 4 12.13 -0.29 24.99
C ASP A 4 11.90 -0.60 23.50
N VAL A 5 10.74 -1.22 23.26
CA VAL A 5 9.89 -1.15 22.07
C VAL A 5 10.64 -1.25 20.74
N ASP A 6 10.88 -2.49 20.32
CA ASP A 6 10.91 -2.81 18.89
C ASP A 6 9.51 -2.40 18.37
N GLU A 7 9.47 -1.34 17.57
CA GLU A 7 8.26 -0.83 16.91
C GLU A 7 7.89 -1.87 15.84
N TRP A 8 7.29 -2.98 16.27
CA TRP A 8 6.88 -4.06 15.39
C TRP A 8 5.82 -3.50 14.43
N ILE A 9 6.24 -3.14 13.22
CA ILE A 9 5.33 -2.81 12.13
C ILE A 9 4.38 -3.98 11.97
N GLU A 10 3.08 -3.75 12.20
CA GLU A 10 2.08 -4.79 12.03
C GLU A 10 1.89 -5.05 10.53
N PRO A 11 1.79 -6.33 10.11
CA PRO A 11 1.48 -6.63 8.73
C PRO A 11 0.10 -6.06 8.37
N THR A 12 0.01 -5.46 7.19
CA THR A 12 -1.25 -4.97 6.62
C THR A 12 -1.72 -5.91 5.51
N ALA A 13 -2.98 -5.81 5.11
CA ALA A 13 -3.52 -6.62 4.02
C ALA A 13 -3.66 -5.79 2.74
N CYS A 14 -3.31 -6.37 1.60
CA CYS A 14 -3.63 -5.80 0.30
C CYS A 14 -5.14 -5.64 0.16
N PHE A 15 -5.59 -4.43 -0.10
CA PHE A 15 -7.02 -4.12 -0.25
C PHE A 15 -7.70 -4.96 -1.35
N ASP A 16 -6.98 -5.30 -2.43
CA ASP A 16 -7.55 -5.96 -3.60
C ASP A 16 -7.56 -7.49 -3.48
N CYS A 17 -6.45 -8.10 -3.04
CA CYS A 17 -6.31 -9.56 -3.00
C CYS A 17 -6.24 -10.16 -1.58
N GLY A 18 -6.18 -9.33 -0.54
CA GLY A 18 -6.06 -9.76 0.86
C GLY A 18 -4.69 -10.36 1.23
N ALA A 19 -3.69 -10.29 0.35
CA ALA A 19 -2.35 -10.77 0.68
C ALA A 19 -1.76 -9.99 1.85
N GLU A 20 -1.10 -10.69 2.76
CA GLU A 20 -0.32 -10.06 3.84
C GLU A 20 0.85 -9.27 3.25
N LEU A 21 1.04 -8.05 3.73
CA LEU A 21 2.07 -7.10 3.30
C LEU A 21 2.79 -6.56 4.52
N TRP A 22 4.09 -6.42 4.38
CA TRP A 22 4.98 -5.78 5.34
C TRP A 22 5.41 -4.44 4.75
N PRO A 23 4.78 -3.31 5.09
CA PRO A 23 4.95 -2.04 4.36
C PRO A 23 6.39 -1.54 4.21
N ASP A 24 7.25 -1.82 5.20
CA ASP A 24 8.67 -1.43 5.19
C ASP A 24 9.59 -2.43 4.46
N ILE A 25 9.05 -3.58 4.04
CA ILE A 25 9.80 -4.65 3.37
C ILE A 25 9.28 -4.85 1.95
N ASP A 26 7.96 -4.89 1.79
CA ASP A 26 7.26 -5.11 0.55
C ASP A 26 7.07 -3.81 -0.21
N ARG A 27 7.25 -3.90 -1.54
CA ARG A 27 6.89 -2.81 -2.45
C ARG A 27 5.37 -2.69 -2.51
N ALA A 28 4.82 -1.91 -1.60
CA ALA A 28 3.41 -1.61 -1.55
C ALA A 28 3.12 -0.20 -2.10
N PHE A 29 1.89 0.01 -2.55
CA PHE A 29 1.36 1.34 -2.83
C PHE A 29 0.35 1.69 -1.75
N ALA A 30 0.62 2.73 -0.97
CA ALA A 30 -0.31 3.24 0.04
C ALA A 30 -1.08 4.46 -0.50
N SER A 31 -2.41 4.39 -0.43
CA SER A 31 -3.32 5.49 -0.78
C SER A 31 -4.07 5.94 0.47
N GLY A 32 -3.37 6.67 1.34
CA GLY A 32 -3.91 7.05 2.65
C GLY A 32 -3.66 6.00 3.74
N PRO A 33 -4.29 6.14 4.91
CA PRO A 33 -3.98 5.33 6.10
C PRO A 33 -4.48 3.89 6.02
N ASP A 34 -5.61 3.64 5.34
CA ASP A 34 -6.32 2.34 5.41
C ASP A 34 -6.28 1.54 4.11
N VAL A 35 -5.76 2.13 3.02
CA VAL A 35 -5.77 1.50 1.70
C VAL A 35 -4.34 1.27 1.22
N VAL A 36 -3.93 0.00 1.23
CA VAL A 36 -2.64 -0.45 0.73
C VAL A 36 -2.84 -1.50 -0.37
N LEU A 37 -2.10 -1.39 -1.46
CA LEU A 37 -2.05 -2.37 -2.54
C LEU A 37 -0.68 -3.02 -2.60
N CYS A 38 -0.64 -4.33 -2.79
CA CYS A 38 0.61 -5.02 -3.08
C CYS A 38 1.12 -4.63 -4.47
N PHE A 39 2.43 -4.78 -4.70
CA PHE A 39 3.09 -4.54 -5.98
C PHE A 39 2.28 -5.06 -7.18
N ALA A 40 1.91 -6.34 -7.15
CA ALA A 40 1.21 -6.98 -8.26
C ALA A 40 -0.20 -6.42 -8.51
N CYS A 41 -0.91 -5.97 -7.46
CA CYS A 41 -2.24 -5.37 -7.64
C CYS A 41 -2.14 -3.92 -8.10
N ALA A 42 -1.12 -3.18 -7.61
CA ALA A 42 -0.83 -1.85 -8.09
C ALA A 42 -0.43 -1.85 -9.58
N GLU A 43 0.47 -2.75 -10.01
CA GLU A 43 0.82 -2.88 -11.44
C GLU A 43 -0.39 -3.29 -12.30
N ARG A 44 -1.22 -4.23 -11.82
CA ARG A 44 -2.43 -4.65 -12.54
C ARG A 44 -3.43 -3.52 -12.74
N ARG A 45 -3.45 -2.55 -11.81
CA ARG A 45 -4.26 -1.34 -11.87
C ARG A 45 -3.58 -0.21 -12.66
N GLY A 46 -2.48 -0.50 -13.37
CA GLY A 46 -1.80 0.46 -14.24
C GLY A 46 -0.71 1.28 -13.53
N GLY A 47 -0.36 0.95 -12.28
CA GLY A 47 0.78 1.54 -11.61
C GLY A 47 2.08 1.14 -12.31
N VAL A 48 3.03 2.07 -12.38
CA VAL A 48 4.37 1.82 -12.92
C VAL A 48 5.38 2.11 -11.83
N TYR A 49 6.11 1.09 -11.44
CA TYR A 49 7.17 1.20 -10.44
C TYR A 49 8.53 1.34 -11.11
N ASP A 50 9.32 2.29 -10.63
CA ASP A 50 10.71 2.47 -11.00
C ASP A 50 11.57 1.86 -9.90
N ALA A 51 12.23 0.76 -10.25
CA ALA A 51 13.08 0.03 -9.33
C ALA A 51 14.45 0.68 -9.11
N ASP A 52 14.89 1.56 -10.02
CA ASP A 52 16.15 2.30 -9.86
C ASP A 52 15.98 3.45 -8.85
N GLU A 53 14.82 4.11 -8.89
CA GLU A 53 14.46 5.21 -7.98
C GLU A 53 13.62 4.76 -6.77
N ASP A 54 13.34 3.45 -6.66
CA ASP A 54 12.54 2.78 -5.61
C ASP A 54 11.18 3.47 -5.34
N ARG A 55 10.51 3.90 -6.41
CA ARG A 55 9.26 4.69 -6.30
C ARG A 55 8.27 4.39 -7.42
N TRP A 56 6.99 4.68 -7.16
CA TRP A 56 5.96 4.67 -8.21
C TRP A 56 6.09 5.91 -9.12
N LEU A 57 6.39 5.72 -10.40
CA LEU A 57 6.34 6.78 -11.42
C LEU A 57 4.92 7.12 -11.82
N VAL A 58 4.07 6.10 -11.86
CA VAL A 58 2.64 6.22 -12.14
C VAL A 58 1.89 5.55 -11.01
N ALA A 59 0.98 6.28 -10.38
CA ALA A 59 0.11 5.72 -9.35
C ALA A 59 -0.89 4.74 -9.99
N PRO A 60 -1.19 3.61 -9.33
CA PRO A 60 -2.26 2.71 -9.77
C PRO A 60 -3.62 3.39 -9.79
N ASP A 61 -4.53 2.90 -10.62
CA ASP A 61 -5.92 3.34 -10.61
C ASP A 61 -6.65 2.89 -9.33
N MET A 62 -7.00 3.89 -8.51
CA MET A 62 -7.74 3.72 -7.26
C MET A 62 -9.26 3.82 -7.45
N SER A 63 -9.75 4.00 -8.69
CA SER A 63 -11.18 4.03 -8.97
C SER A 63 -11.87 2.75 -8.49
N GLY A 64 -12.99 2.90 -7.78
CA GLY A 64 -13.75 1.77 -7.22
C GLY A 64 -13.18 1.18 -5.93
N ILE A 65 -12.02 1.64 -5.48
CA ILE A 65 -11.59 1.51 -4.09
C ILE A 65 -12.15 2.74 -3.36
N ALA A 66 -12.91 2.53 -2.28
CA ALA A 66 -13.47 3.63 -1.52
C ALA A 66 -12.33 4.42 -0.85
N ASP A 67 -11.84 5.45 -1.53
CA ASP A 67 -11.08 6.51 -0.88
C ASP A 67 -12.09 7.28 -0.02
N GLU A 68 -12.05 7.06 1.30
CA GLU A 68 -12.98 7.65 2.26
C GLU A 68 -12.93 9.19 2.31
N ARG A 69 -12.13 9.85 1.46
CA ARG A 69 -12.13 11.32 1.30
C ARG A 69 -13.21 11.85 0.37
N ARG A 70 -14.15 11.03 -0.13
CA ARG A 70 -15.37 11.54 -0.75
C ARG A 70 -16.49 11.67 0.29
N PRO A 71 -16.86 12.88 0.74
CA PRO A 71 -18.18 13.06 1.31
C PRO A 71 -19.20 12.73 0.21
N HIS A 72 -20.02 11.71 0.45
CA HIS A 72 -21.20 11.44 -0.38
C HIS A 72 -22.10 12.70 -0.36
N PRO A 73 -22.68 13.12 -1.51
CA PRO A 73 -23.66 14.20 -1.54
C PRO A 73 -24.97 13.80 -0.85
#